data_AF-A0AAU3NJM0-F1
#
_entry.id   AF-A0AAU3NJM0-F1
#
_cell.length_a   1.000
_cell.length_b   1.000
_cell.length_c   1.000
_cell.angle_alpha   90.00
_cell.angle_beta   90.00
_cell.angle_gamma   90.00
#
_symmetry.space_group_name_H-M   'P 1'
#
loop_
_entity.id
_entity.type
_entity.pdbx_description
1 polymer ?
#
loop_
_entity_poly.entity_id
_entity_poly.type
_entity_poly.pdbx_seq_one_letter_code
_entity_poly.pdbx_strand_id
1 'polypeptide(L)'
;MINTREVARVLEAYPQSEFADGDWTPGWRAAQDGRRRVNVFHDGHGEQDGLERYRLELQAAGFCVIPDQQPGGGRRRLHITRP
;
A
#
# COMPACT_ATOMS: atom_id res chain seq x y z
N MET A 1 -2.87 -17.34 3.40
CA MET A 1 -3.35 -16.17 4.17
C MET A 1 -2.42 -15.03 3.82
N ILE A 2 -2.93 -13.86 3.43
CA ILE A 2 -2.07 -12.71 3.07
C ILE A 2 -1.60 -11.98 4.32
N ASN A 3 -0.33 -11.58 4.34
CA ASN A 3 0.22 -10.67 5.35
C ASN A 3 1.01 -9.51 4.75
N THR A 4 1.34 -8.52 5.58
CA THR A 4 2.10 -7.34 5.17
C THR A 4 3.52 -7.64 4.66
N ARG A 5 4.16 -8.73 5.11
CA ARG A 5 5.51 -9.12 4.63
C ARG A 5 5.50 -9.58 3.18
N GLU A 6 4.43 -10.25 2.75
CA GLU A 6 4.27 -10.65 1.35
C GLU A 6 4.11 -9.43 0.43
N VAL A 7 3.33 -8.44 0.88
CA VAL A 7 3.20 -7.15 0.17
C VAL A 7 4.54 -6.41 0.15
N ALA A 8 5.25 -6.36 1.28
CA ALA A 8 6.55 -5.71 1.39
C ALA A 8 7.59 -6.29 0.41
N ARG A 9 7.59 -7.62 0.21
CA ARG A 9 8.48 -8.27 -0.75
C ARG A 9 8.25 -7.80 -2.19
N VAL A 10 6.99 -7.57 -2.58
CA VAL A 10 6.69 -7.06 -3.93
C VAL A 10 7.10 -5.60 -4.08
N LEU A 11 6.96 -4.81 -3.01
CA LEU A 11 7.23 -3.37 -3.04
C LEU A 11 8.65 -3.00 -2.60
N GLU A 12 9.57 -3.98 -2.44
CA GLU A 12 10.92 -3.74 -1.92
C GLU A 12 11.76 -2.78 -2.79
N ALA A 13 11.43 -2.68 -4.08
CA ALA A 13 12.06 -1.74 -5.02
C ALA A 13 11.61 -0.28 -4.82
N TYR A 14 10.58 -0.03 -4.00
CA TYR A 14 10.04 1.30 -3.72
C TYR A 14 10.39 1.73 -2.30
N PRO A 15 10.59 3.05 -2.06
CA PRO A 15 10.86 3.55 -0.73
C PRO A 15 9.69 3.21 0.19
N GLN A 16 10.00 2.57 1.31
CA GLN A 16 9.06 2.39 2.41
C GLN A 16 8.93 3.71 3.16
N SER A 17 7.70 4.10 3.49
CA SER A 17 7.44 5.27 4.32
C SER A 17 7.88 5.00 5.76
N GLU A 18 8.68 5.92 6.28
CA GLU A 18 9.20 5.91 7.64
C GLU A 18 9.20 7.34 8.19
N PHE A 19 8.90 7.50 9.47
CA PHE A 19 9.06 8.77 10.18
C PHE A 19 10.48 8.85 10.71
N ALA A 20 11.27 9.80 10.18
CA ALA A 20 12.65 10.02 10.55
C ALA A 20 12.94 11.52 10.62
N ASP A 21 13.78 11.94 11.55
CA ASP A 21 14.22 13.34 11.71
C ASP A 21 13.11 14.40 11.75
N GLY A 22 11.93 14.03 12.26
CA GLY A 22 10.78 14.93 12.40
C GLY A 22 9.90 15.05 11.16
N ASP A 23 10.17 14.28 10.10
CA ASP A 23 9.38 14.26 8.87
C ASP A 23 9.06 12.83 8.40
N TRP A 24 8.10 12.70 7.49
CA TRP A 24 7.76 11.44 6.85
C TRP A 24 8.48 11.30 5.51
N THR A 25 9.27 10.24 5.36
CA THR A 25 9.82 9.86 4.06
C THR A 25 8.67 9.44 3.14
N PRO A 26 8.51 10.07 1.95
CA PRO A 26 7.47 9.67 1.03
C PRO A 26 7.66 8.23 0.55
N GLY A 27 6.60 7.42 0.58
CA GLY A 27 6.75 6.00 0.29
C GLY A 27 5.53 5.15 0.59
N TRP A 28 5.67 3.85 0.37
CA TRP A 28 4.60 2.89 0.63
C TRP A 28 4.55 2.52 2.11
N ARG A 29 3.34 2.29 2.61
CA ARG A 29 3.11 1.68 3.93
C ARG A 29 2.02 0.64 3.85
N ALA A 30 2.24 -0.51 4.45
CA ALA A 30 1.27 -1.60 4.53
C ALA A 30 0.73 -1.75 5.95
N ALA A 31 -0.59 -1.92 6.08
CA ALA A 31 -1.26 -2.20 7.35
C ALA A 31 -2.13 -3.45 7.21
N GLN A 32 -2.01 -4.38 8.16
CA GLN A 32 -2.88 -5.55 8.19
C GLN A 32 -4.32 -5.12 8.52
N ASP A 33 -5.30 -5.60 7.76
CA ASP A 33 -6.72 -5.31 7.96
C ASP A 33 -7.51 -6.62 8.03
N GLY A 34 -7.33 -7.32 9.15
CA GLY A 34 -7.90 -8.64 9.38
C GLY A 34 -7.11 -9.77 8.72
N ARG A 35 -7.65 -10.99 8.78
CA ARG A 35 -6.94 -12.23 8.43
C ARG A 35 -6.67 -12.38 6.92
N ARG A 36 -7.47 -11.76 6.04
CA ARG A 36 -7.43 -11.99 4.58
C ARG A 36 -7.18 -10.73 3.76
N ARG A 37 -6.85 -9.62 4.40
CA ARG A 37 -6.72 -8.33 3.73
C ARG A 37 -5.58 -7.50 4.31
N VAL A 38 -4.88 -6.80 3.44
CA VAL A 38 -3.86 -5.81 3.75
C VAL A 38 -4.24 -4.52 3.03
N ASN A 39 -4.07 -3.38 3.70
CA ASN A 39 -4.21 -2.07 3.08
C ASN A 39 -2.83 -1.49 2.76
N VAL A 40 -2.65 -0.97 1.55
CA VAL A 40 -1.45 -0.24 1.14
C VAL A 40 -1.79 1.24 0.96
N PHE A 41 -0.91 2.10 1.47
CA PHE A 41 -1.01 3.55 1.39
C PHE A 41 0.25 4.11 0.73
N HIS A 42 0.14 5.34 0.23
CA HIS A 42 1.28 6.19 -0.06
C HIS A 42 1.27 7.35 0.95
N ASP A 43 2.34 7.50 1.71
CA ASP A 43 2.56 8.67 2.57
C ASP A 43 3.40 9.69 1.80
N GLY A 44 3.13 10.98 1.98
CA GLY A 44 3.84 12.07 1.29
C GLY A 44 3.23 12.51 -0.05
N HIS A 45 3.96 13.34 -0.79
CA HIS A 45 3.53 13.89 -2.08
C HIS A 45 3.46 12.82 -3.17
N GLY A 46 2.52 12.97 -4.12
CA GLY A 46 2.38 12.03 -5.24
C GLY A 46 1.54 10.79 -4.93
N GLU A 47 0.64 10.88 -3.93
CA GLU A 47 -0.21 9.77 -3.48
C GLU A 47 -0.88 8.99 -4.63
N GLN A 48 -1.48 9.69 -5.59
CA GLN A 48 -2.17 9.03 -6.71
C GLN A 48 -1.22 8.23 -7.60
N ASP A 49 -0.11 8.83 -8.02
CA ASP A 49 0.87 8.19 -8.91
C ASP A 49 1.62 7.06 -8.19
N GLY A 50 1.86 7.22 -6.89
CA GLY A 50 2.46 6.19 -6.04
C GLY A 50 1.54 4.99 -5.89
N LEU A 51 0.27 5.21 -5.54
CA LEU A 51 -0.72 4.14 -5.40
C LEU A 51 -0.97 3.41 -6.73
N GLU A 52 -1.01 4.11 -7.87
CA GLU A 52 -1.17 3.44 -9.16
C GLU A 52 0.04 2.57 -9.51
N ARG A 53 1.27 3.03 -9.24
CA ARG A 53 2.47 2.20 -9.40
C ARG A 53 2.41 0.93 -8.55
N TYR A 54 2.12 1.06 -7.25
CA TYR A 54 2.05 -0.10 -6.36
C TYR A 54 0.95 -1.09 -6.77
N ARG A 55 -0.18 -0.56 -7.26
CA ARG A 55 -1.28 -1.37 -7.76
C ARG A 55 -0.81 -2.28 -8.91
N LEU A 56 -0.12 -1.72 -9.90
CA LEU A 56 0.33 -2.48 -11.07
C LEU A 56 1.29 -3.61 -10.66
N GLU A 57 2.24 -3.33 -9.77
CA GLU A 57 3.20 -4.33 -9.27
C GLU A 57 2.51 -5.45 -8.48
N LEU A 58 1.59 -5.08 -7.57
CA LEU A 58 0.86 -6.06 -6.77
C LEU A 58 -0.09 -6.90 -7.62
N GLN A 59 -0.71 -6.32 -8.65
CA GLN A 59 -1.51 -7.07 -9.62
C GLN A 59 -0.64 -8.01 -10.46
N ALA A 60 0.53 -7.56 -10.92
CA ALA A 60 1.49 -8.39 -11.66
C ALA A 60 2.00 -9.57 -10.82
N ALA A 61 2.13 -9.38 -9.50
CA ALA A 61 2.45 -10.44 -8.54
C ALA A 61 1.27 -11.40 -8.23
N GLY A 62 0.10 -11.18 -8.85
CA GLY A 62 -1.07 -12.05 -8.75
C GLY A 62 -2.01 -11.76 -7.59
N PHE A 63 -1.91 -10.60 -6.94
CA PHE A 63 -2.89 -10.18 -5.93
C PHE A 63 -4.14 -9.58 -6.57
N CYS A 64 -5.27 -9.72 -5.87
CA CYS A 64 -6.45 -8.92 -6.15
C CYS A 64 -6.29 -7.56 -5.44
N VAL A 65 -6.32 -6.48 -6.21
CA VAL A 65 -6.03 -5.12 -5.75
C VAL A 65 -7.17 -4.18 -6.11
N ILE A 66 -7.79 -3.58 -5.11
CA ILE A 66 -8.93 -2.66 -5.27
C ILE A 66 -8.54 -1.28 -4.72
N PRO A 67 -8.47 -0.23 -5.56
CA PRO A 67 -8.36 1.14 -5.08
C PRO A 67 -9.59 1.52 -4.27
N ASP A 68 -9.36 2.17 -3.13
CA ASP A 68 -10.41 2.59 -2.21
C ASP A 68 -10.10 3.96 -1.61
N GLN A 69 -11.15 4.65 -1.19
CA GLN A 69 -11.12 5.94 -0.52
C GLN A 69 -11.79 5.75 0.84
N GLN A 70 -11.09 6.06 1.93
CA GLN A 70 -11.70 5.97 3.26
C GLN A 70 -12.99 6.82 3.35
N PRO A 71 -14.00 6.36 4.12
CA PRO A 71 -15.25 7.08 4.31
C PRO A 71 -15.02 8.54 4.72
N GLY A 72 -15.90 9.43 4.26
CA GLY A 72 -15.78 10.87 4.53
C GLY A 72 -14.66 11.58 3.77
N GLY A 73 -14.10 10.95 2.73
CA GLY A 73 -13.02 11.52 1.94
C GLY A 73 -11.66 11.45 2.64
N GLY A 74 -11.43 10.42 3.48
CA GLY A 74 -10.20 10.22 4.24
C GLY A 74 -8.97 9.88 3.38
N ARG A 75 -8.12 8.94 3.80
CA ARG A 75 -6.94 8.55 3.01
C ARG A 75 -7.31 7.61 1.85
N ARG A 76 -6.61 7.75 0.72
CA ARG A 76 -6.64 6.76 -0.35
C ARG A 76 -5.82 5.54 0.04
N ARG A 77 -6.22 4.37 -0.45
CA ARG A 77 -5.55 3.10 -0.17
C ARG A 77 -5.82 2.08 -1.26
N LEU A 78 -5.06 1.00 -1.24
CA LEU A 78 -5.34 -0.21 -1.99
C LEU A 78 -5.74 -1.32 -1.01
N HIS A 79 -6.86 -2.00 -1.26
CA HIS A 79 -7.20 -3.25 -0.57
C HIS A 79 -6.57 -4.41 -1.32
N ILE A 80 -5.68 -5.12 -0.64
CA ILE A 80 -4.96 -6.27 -1.18
C ILE A 80 -5.56 -7.53 -0.57
N THR A 81 -6.01 -8.43 -1.45
CA THR A 81 -6.47 -9.76 -1.08
C THR A 81 -5.80 -10.82 -1.94
N ARG A 82 -5.78 -12.06 -1.47
CA ARG A 82 -5.48 -13.22 -2.29
C ARG A 82 -6.79 -13.67 -2.97
N PRO A 83 -6.75 -14.06 -4.25
CA PRO A 83 -7.85 -14.81 -4.87
C PRO A 83 -8.32 -15.99 -4.00
#